data_AF-X6L5P4-F1
#
_entry.id   AF-X6L5P4-F1
#
_cell.length_a   1.000
_cell.length_b   1.000
_cell.length_c   1.000
_cell.angle_alpha   90.00
_cell.angle_beta   90.00
_cell.angle_gamma   90.00
#
_symmetry.space_group_name_H-M   'P 1'
#
loop_
_entity.id
_entity.type
_entity.pdbx_description
1 polymer ?
#
loop_
_entity_poly.entity_id
_entity_poly.type
_entity_poly.pdbx_seq_one_letter_code
_entity_poly.pdbx_strand_id
1 'polypeptide(L)' 'MQTEIAKIEGRLCRAGQTVAELCRRAAIARSTWQRWKRGDTEPNMATWLTVQAACDGLCGPVVDGPAEDAA' A
#
# COMPACT_ATOMS: atom_id res chain seq x y z
N MET A 1 -3.15 -7.90 8.66
CA MET A 1 -2.07 -7.30 7.85
C MET A 1 -2.09 -7.73 6.38
N GLN A 2 -2.23 -9.02 6.06
CA GLN A 2 -2.24 -9.50 4.65
C GLN A 2 -3.32 -8.83 3.77
N THR A 3 -4.52 -8.61 4.31
CA THR A 3 -5.60 -7.89 3.61
C THR A 3 -5.22 -6.45 3.24
N GLU A 4 -4.49 -5.76 4.11
CA GLU A 4 -4.06 -4.37 3.86
C GLU A 4 -2.96 -4.30 2.81
N ILE A 5 -2.03 -5.25 2.83
CA ILE A 5 -1.01 -5.40 1.78
C ILE A 5 -1.67 -5.64 0.42
N ALA A 6 -2.68 -6.52 0.35
CA ALA A 6 -3.44 -6.77 -0.87
C ALA A 6 -4.18 -5.52 -1.37
N LYS A 7 -4.76 -4.72 -0.47
CA LYS A 7 -5.39 -3.43 -0.82
C LYS A 7 -4.38 -2.45 -1.43
N ILE A 8 -3.20 -2.32 -0.82
CA ILE A 8 -2.12 -1.46 -1.36
C ILE A 8 -1.67 -1.93 -2.74
N GLU A 9 -1.41 -3.23 -2.92
CA GLU A 9 -1.04 -3.78 -4.24
C GLU A 9 -2.13 -3.54 -5.30
N GLY A 10 -3.40 -3.68 -4.91
CA GLY A 10 -4.54 -3.37 -5.77
C GLY A 10 -4.61 -1.90 -6.18
N ARG A 11 -4.37 -0.97 -5.25
CA ARG A 11 -4.31 0.47 -5.54
C ARG A 11 -3.17 0.82 -6.49
N LEU A 12 -1.97 0.29 -6.21
CA LEU A 12 -0.81 0.47 -7.08
C LEU A 12 -1.10 -0.02 -8.50
N CYS A 13 -1.68 -1.21 -8.64
CA CYS A 13 -2.03 -1.80 -9.93
C CYS A 13 -3.00 -0.88 -10.71
N ARG A 14 -4.05 -0.38 -10.07
CA ARG A 14 -5.02 0.56 -10.70
C ARG A 14 -4.38 1.89 -11.11
N ALA A 15 -3.37 2.35 -10.37
CA ALA A 15 -2.62 3.57 -10.67
C ALA A 15 -1.45 3.36 -11.66
N GLY A 16 -1.24 2.14 -12.18
CA GLY A 16 -0.09 1.81 -13.03
C GLY A 16 1.26 1.87 -12.30
N GLN A 17 1.25 1.80 -10.98
CA GLN A 17 2.43 1.87 -10.11
C GLN A 17 2.89 0.47 -9.71
N THR A 18 4.16 0.35 -9.32
CA THR A 18 4.75 -0.93 -8.93
C THR A 18 5.07 -0.98 -7.44
N VAL A 19 5.06 -2.19 -6.86
CA VAL A 19 5.52 -2.42 -5.48
C VAL A 19 6.99 -1.99 -5.30
N ALA A 20 7.81 -2.11 -6.34
CA ALA A 20 9.20 -1.64 -6.29
C ALA A 20 9.28 -0.12 -6.10
N GLU A 21 8.42 0.62 -6.78
CA GLU A 21 8.33 2.08 -6.65
C GLU A 21 7.83 2.49 -5.25
N LEU A 22 6.80 1.80 -4.74
CA LEU A 22 6.34 1.98 -3.38
C LEU A 22 7.47 1.76 -2.36
N CYS A 23 8.18 0.64 -2.48
CA CYS A 23 9.27 0.30 -1.57
C CYS A 23 10.38 1.36 -1.59
N ARG A 24 10.74 1.84 -2.79
CA ARG A 24 11.72 2.92 -2.99
C ARG A 24 11.27 4.20 -2.27
N ARG A 25 10.02 4.61 -2.45
CA ARG A 25 9.46 5.85 -1.88
C ARG A 25 9.26 5.75 -0.37
N ALA A 26 8.99 4.56 0.15
CA ALA A 26 8.88 4.27 1.58
C ALA A 26 10.22 3.95 2.26
N ALA A 27 11.34 3.99 1.52
CA ALA A 27 12.68 3.63 2.01
C ALA A 27 12.77 2.23 2.65
N ILE A 28 12.07 1.24 2.09
CA ILE A 28 12.13 -0.17 2.53
C ILE A 28 12.67 -1.07 1.43
N ALA A 29 13.29 -2.18 1.82
CA ALA A 29 13.71 -3.21 0.87
C ALA A 29 12.50 -4.03 0.38
N ARG A 30 12.54 -4.46 -0.89
CA ARG A 30 11.51 -5.33 -1.47
C ARG A 30 11.40 -6.68 -0.75
N SER A 31 12.51 -7.19 -0.20
CA SER A 31 12.53 -8.39 0.62
C SER A 31 11.74 -8.22 1.92
N THR A 32 11.78 -7.03 2.53
CA THR A 32 10.97 -6.68 3.71
C THR A 32 9.49 -6.73 3.37
N TRP A 33 9.07 -6.15 2.23
CA TRP A 33 7.69 -6.24 1.74
C TRP A 33 7.25 -7.70 1.55
N GLN A 34 8.10 -8.53 0.94
CA GLN A 34 7.78 -9.95 0.72
C GLN A 34 7.61 -10.72 2.03
N ARG A 35 8.43 -10.47 3.06
CA ARG A 35 8.27 -11.08 4.39
C ARG A 35 6.94 -10.70 5.03
N TRP A 36 6.56 -9.42 4.95
CA TRP A 36 5.26 -8.96 5.46
C TRP A 36 4.09 -9.59 4.71
N LYS A 37 4.21 -9.72 3.39
CA LYS A 37 3.19 -10.39 2.55
C LYS A 37 3.00 -11.85 2.91
N ARG A 38 4.09 -12.56 3.22
CA ARG A 38 4.07 -13.97 3.66
C ARG A 38 3.61 -14.15 5.10
N GLY A 39 3.63 -13.07 5.90
CA GLY A 39 3.36 -13.13 7.34
C GLY A 39 4.55 -13.57 8.17
N ASP A 40 5.76 -13.65 7.60
CA ASP A 40 6.99 -14.04 8.30
C ASP A 40 7.39 -13.02 9.37
N THR A 41 7.00 -11.76 9.18
CA THR A 41 7.32 -10.65 10.09
C THR A 41 6.25 -9.60 9.95
N GLU A 42 5.95 -8.87 11.02
CA GLU A 42 5.04 -7.73 10.98
C GLU A 42 5.82 -6.41 10.86
N PRO A 43 5.32 -5.43 10.09
CA PRO A 43 5.87 -4.08 10.10
C PRO A 43 5.63 -3.44 11.47
N ASN A 44 6.58 -2.64 11.95
CA ASN A 44 6.26 -1.71 13.03
C ASN A 44 5.33 -0.61 12.50
N MET A 45 4.58 0.02 13.41
CA MET A 45 3.56 1.02 13.06
C MET A 45 4.14 2.23 12.30
N ALA A 46 5.32 2.73 12.70
CA ALA A 46 5.94 3.88 12.05
C ALA A 46 6.30 3.59 10.59
N THR A 47 6.93 2.44 10.33
CA THR A 47 7.27 2.00 8.97
C THR A 47 6.00 1.75 8.14
N TRP A 48 4.94 1.20 8.76
CA TRP A 48 3.67 0.99 8.06
C TRP A 48 3.01 2.31 7.64
N LEU A 49 3.04 3.34 8.49
CA LEU A 49 2.54 4.67 8.13
C LEU A 49 3.33 5.29 6.96
N THR A 50 4.66 5.10 6.92
CA THR A 50 5.48 5.55 5.79
C THR A 50 5.06 4.88 4.48
N VAL A 51 4.77 3.59 4.52
CA VAL A 51 4.26 2.84 3.36
C VAL A 51 2.91 3.37 2.90
N GLN A 52 1.98 3.60 3.82
CA GLN A 52 0.65 4.13 3.49
C GLN A 52 0.76 5.51 2.84
N ALA A 53 1.53 6.42 3.43
CA ALA A 53 1.78 7.75 2.86
C ALA A 53 2.44 7.68 1.47
N ALA A 54 3.40 6.77 1.28
CA ALA A 54 4.03 6.55 -0.03
C ALA A 54 3.02 6.02 -1.07
N CYS A 55 2.12 5.12 -0.67
CA CYS A 55 1.05 4.61 -1.52
C CYS A 55 0.07 5.73 -1.91
N ASP A 56 -0.33 6.58 -0.97
CA ASP A 56 -1.23 7.70 -1.22
C ASP A 56 -0.60 8.73 -2.17
N GLY A 57 0.68 9.03 -2.01
CA GLY A 57 1.42 9.90 -2.93
C GLY A 57 1.62 9.31 -4.32
N LEU A 58 1.50 7.99 -4.50
CA LEU A 58 1.62 7.29 -5.79
C LEU A 58 0.27 7.11 -6.49
N CYS A 59 -0.78 6.82 -5.73
CA CYS A 59 -2.10 6.44 -6.26
C CYS A 59 -3.12 7.58 -6.19
N GLY A 60 -2.79 8.70 -5.54
CA GLY A 60 -3.77 9.67 -5.08
C GLY A 60 -4.48 9.21 -3.80
N PRO A 61 -5.19 10.13 -3.11
CA PRO A 61 -5.93 9.80 -1.91
C PRO A 61 -6.97 8.71 -2.21
N VAL A 62 -7.22 7.81 -1.23
CA VAL A 62 -8.41 6.96 -1.28
C VAL A 62 -9.60 7.90 -1.19
N VAL A 63 -10.20 8.23 -2.34
CA VAL A 63 -11.57 8.69 -2.35
C VAL A 63 -12.43 7.46 -2.07
N ASP A 64 -12.61 7.13 -0.78
CA ASP A 64 -13.76 6.35 -0.35
C ASP A 64 -14.98 7.27 -0.54
N GLY A 65 -15.34 7.50 -1.80
CA GLY A 65 -16.62 8.09 -2.14
C GLY A 65 -17.68 7.04 -1.82
N PRO A 66 -18.70 7.34 -1.00
CA PRO A 66 -19.86 6.46 -0.92
C PRO A 66 -20.38 6.28 -2.35
N ALA A 67 -20.75 5.05 -2.69
CA ALA A 67 -21.62 4.80 -3.82
C ALA A 67 -22.99 5.44 -3.53
N GLU A 68 -23.11 6.74 -3.71
CA GLU A 68 -24.38 7.46 -3.78
C GLU A 68 -24.62 7.88 -5.23
N ASP A 69 -25.02 6.90 -6.02
CA ASP A 69 -25.99 7.10 -7.10
C ASP A 69 -27.23 6.30 -6.70
N ALA A 70 -28.17 6.93 -6.01
CA ALA A 70 -29.57 6.50 -5.99
C ALA A 70 -30.49 7.55 -5.34
N ALA A 71 -31.26 8.21 -6.21
CA ALA A 71 -32.59 8.78 -6.02
C ALA A 71 -32.72 10.20 -5.44
#